data_AF-A0A843JZJ4-F1
#
_entry.id   AF-A0A843JZJ4-F1
#
_cell.length_a   1.000
_cell.length_b   1.000
_cell.length_c   1.000
_cell.angle_alpha   90.00
_cell.angle_beta   90.00
_cell.angle_gamma   90.00
#
_symmetry.space_group_name_H-M   'P 1'
#
loop_
_entity.id
_entity.type
_entity.pdbx_description
1 polymer ?
#
loop_
_entity_poly.entity_id
_entity_poly.type
_entity_poly.pdbx_seq_one_letter_code
_entity_poly.pdbx_strand_id
1 'polypeptide(L)'
;MKWIDSTKILLILFCLAITSGTGMAASTWSVNLNGNILEIAYGSGTNFNQYAALHLDSSCFRMNWAPDSGCGTAVILSPSFWTSDGYKQGAGISYDQIQDGEDLLIHFEGENYGLGFEGAVRIHPPTRDQIIADVSVSTSGDVANLVHREGETFKPMMLASMHISENGWDAQRAYAGSKSFPIPRNGWINDSPIQASSFGLLRGSSAWKANASTVDIILKGPMKIAGWNELDQNPNNDTIGFWAASDTVMSSWNYTIVSRLHGCYTGAYLGCGSEDSSCQSMESFNLATGKDHAMFLKYVDIADSQNTGIWDWAQDVKVNGAIPVFMYDPYGGLGSIDTAKVEYFATKCKELDTEVFIIFGHEMNGNWYAWGQKPAEYIAEFKTVAEIFHRIAPRAEMCWIPNQNWGYPWGGMDHGDGYTEYLISDDFLPTSLVSRRVESPL
;
A
#
# COMPACT_ATOMS: atom_id res chain seq x y z
N MET A 1 6.35 21.91 51.95
CA MET A 1 7.66 21.55 52.54
C MET A 1 7.63 20.05 52.86
N LYS A 2 8.47 19.26 52.17
CA LYS A 2 9.03 17.91 52.44
C LYS A 2 8.10 16.75 52.91
N TRP A 3 7.88 15.66 52.16
CA TRP A 3 8.77 14.52 51.72
C TRP A 3 8.94 13.39 52.77
N ILE A 4 8.88 12.11 52.28
CA ILE A 4 9.60 10.87 52.74
C ILE A 4 8.93 10.09 53.92
N ASP A 5 8.77 8.74 53.98
CA ASP A 5 9.25 7.53 53.26
C ASP A 5 8.26 6.35 53.52
N SER A 6 7.94 5.45 52.57
CA SER A 6 8.67 4.25 52.07
C SER A 6 8.78 3.07 53.05
N THR A 7 8.20 1.90 52.67
CA THR A 7 8.86 0.58 52.73
C THR A 7 8.28 -0.34 51.65
N LYS A 8 9.13 -0.67 50.66
CA LYS A 8 8.92 -1.65 49.59
C LYS A 8 9.18 -3.07 50.13
N ILE A 9 8.43 -4.07 49.67
CA ILE A 9 8.87 -5.47 49.68
C ILE A 9 9.14 -5.93 48.25
N LEU A 10 10.32 -6.49 48.14
CA LEU A 10 11.06 -6.96 46.98
C LEU A 10 10.60 -8.37 46.61
N LEU A 11 10.18 -8.58 45.36
CA LEU A 11 10.21 -9.93 44.75
C LEU A 11 11.28 -9.91 43.66
N ILE A 12 12.33 -10.69 43.91
CA ILE A 12 13.50 -10.87 43.07
C ILE A 12 13.14 -11.83 41.93
N LEU A 13 13.14 -11.34 40.70
CA LEU A 13 13.15 -12.17 39.49
C LEU A 13 14.59 -12.24 38.98
N PHE A 14 15.11 -13.46 38.87
CA PHE A 14 16.39 -13.76 38.24
C PHE A 14 16.36 -13.28 36.78
N CYS A 15 17.00 -12.15 36.51
CA CYS A 15 17.51 -11.87 35.17
C CYS A 15 18.71 -12.79 34.95
N LEU A 16 18.49 -13.95 34.34
CA LEU A 16 19.51 -14.50 33.45
C LEU A 16 19.47 -13.64 32.19
N ALA A 17 20.37 -12.66 32.17
CA ALA A 17 20.72 -11.96 30.95
C ALA A 17 21.32 -12.97 29.98
N ILE A 18 20.56 -13.33 28.95
CA ILE A 18 21.16 -13.54 27.63
C ILE A 18 21.11 -12.16 26.97
N THR A 19 22.21 -11.43 27.13
CA THR A 19 22.50 -10.27 26.29
C THR A 19 22.73 -10.76 24.87
N SER A 20 21.78 -10.50 23.98
CA SER A 20 22.07 -10.32 22.56
C SER A 20 21.18 -9.21 22.01
N GLY A 21 21.78 -8.05 21.72
CA GLY A 21 21.27 -7.09 20.75
C GLY A 21 20.60 -5.83 21.31
N THR A 22 21.42 -4.83 21.62
CA THR A 22 21.28 -3.39 21.27
C THR A 22 19.87 -2.77 21.19
N GLY A 23 19.66 -1.65 21.89
CA GLY A 23 18.50 -0.78 21.68
C GLY A 23 18.25 -0.54 20.19
N MET A 24 17.04 -0.81 19.72
CA MET A 24 16.68 -0.56 18.34
C MET A 24 16.78 0.94 18.09
N ALA A 25 17.71 1.34 17.24
CA ALA A 25 17.80 2.71 16.78
C ALA A 25 16.48 3.11 16.10
N ALA A 26 16.06 4.37 16.29
CA ALA A 26 14.94 4.94 15.54
C ALA A 26 15.24 4.84 14.04
N SER A 27 14.21 4.58 13.23
CA SER A 27 14.37 4.55 11.78
C SER A 27 14.78 5.93 11.27
N THR A 28 15.68 5.98 10.31
CA THR A 28 16.16 7.20 9.68
C THR A 28 16.35 6.98 8.18
N TRP A 29 16.47 8.07 7.45
CA TRP A 29 16.94 8.04 6.08
C TRP A 29 18.43 7.71 6.00
N SER A 30 18.79 6.96 4.96
CA SER A 30 20.16 6.75 4.52
C SER A 30 20.19 7.01 3.02
N VAL A 31 21.16 7.80 2.58
CA VAL A 31 21.32 8.14 1.18
C VAL A 31 22.75 7.85 0.76
N ASN A 32 22.89 7.06 -0.31
CA ASN A 32 24.17 6.63 -0.82
C ASN A 32 24.31 6.99 -2.30
N LEU A 33 25.46 7.51 -2.70
CA LEU A 33 25.76 7.79 -4.10
C LEU A 33 26.51 6.59 -4.70
N ASN A 34 25.89 5.95 -5.69
CA ASN A 34 26.48 4.84 -6.44
C ASN A 34 26.58 5.21 -7.92
N GLY A 35 27.77 5.65 -8.34
CA GLY A 35 27.97 6.23 -9.66
C GLY A 35 27.15 7.52 -9.81
N ASN A 36 26.18 7.50 -10.73
CA ASN A 36 25.24 8.62 -10.98
C ASN A 36 23.86 8.38 -10.35
N ILE A 37 23.72 7.38 -9.48
CA ILE A 37 22.44 7.02 -8.86
C ILE A 37 22.50 7.34 -7.38
N LEU A 38 21.59 8.18 -6.91
CA LEU A 38 21.36 8.43 -5.50
C LEU A 38 20.37 7.38 -4.98
N GLU A 39 20.87 6.40 -4.25
CA GLU A 39 20.11 5.32 -3.62
C GLU A 39 19.57 5.81 -2.28
N ILE A 40 18.25 5.76 -2.09
CA ILE A 40 17.57 6.31 -0.92
C ILE A 40 16.89 5.16 -0.18
N ALA A 41 17.30 4.96 1.06
CA ALA A 41 16.81 3.91 1.93
C ALA A 41 16.26 4.47 3.25
N TYR A 42 15.36 3.72 3.87
CA TYR A 42 14.81 4.05 5.17
C TYR A 42 14.84 2.82 6.08
N GLY A 43 15.27 3.00 7.33
CA GLY A 43 15.36 1.91 8.28
C GLY A 43 16.31 2.19 9.43
N SER A 44 16.76 1.14 10.12
CA SER A 44 17.61 1.27 11.30
C SER A 44 18.60 0.12 11.47
N GLY A 45 19.73 0.40 12.12
CA GLY A 45 20.80 -0.57 12.33
C GLY A 45 21.35 -1.08 11.00
N THR A 46 21.21 -2.38 10.73
CA THR A 46 21.60 -3.02 9.47
C THR A 46 20.44 -3.20 8.49
N ASN A 47 19.22 -2.82 8.88
CA ASN A 47 18.00 -3.05 8.10
C ASN A 47 17.59 -1.76 7.39
N PHE A 48 18.11 -1.54 6.19
CA PHE A 48 17.75 -0.39 5.35
C PHE A 48 17.20 -0.91 4.02
N ASN A 49 15.90 -0.73 3.81
CA ASN A 49 15.25 -1.06 2.54
C ASN A 49 15.36 0.15 1.61
N GLN A 50 15.71 -0.08 0.34
CA GLN A 50 15.71 0.96 -0.66
C GLN A 50 14.28 1.27 -1.08
N TYR A 51 13.88 2.53 -0.95
CA TYR A 51 12.54 2.99 -1.35
C TYR A 51 12.58 3.93 -2.54
N ALA A 52 13.72 4.54 -2.84
CA ALA A 52 13.85 5.39 -4.01
C ALA A 52 15.25 5.36 -4.63
N ALA A 53 15.31 5.78 -5.88
CA ALA A 53 16.55 5.99 -6.62
C ALA A 53 16.40 7.23 -7.52
N LEU A 54 17.34 8.17 -7.43
CA LEU A 54 17.39 9.34 -8.31
C LEU A 54 18.60 9.23 -9.24
N HIS A 55 18.35 9.17 -10.54
CA HIS A 55 19.39 9.15 -11.58
C HIS A 55 19.79 10.59 -11.92
N LEU A 56 21.02 10.97 -11.59
CA LEU A 56 21.52 12.34 -11.73
C LEU A 56 21.85 12.74 -13.17
N ASP A 57 21.97 11.78 -14.08
CA ASP A 57 22.25 12.02 -15.50
C ASP A 57 20.99 12.32 -16.33
N SER A 58 19.84 11.90 -15.84
CA SER A 58 18.57 11.88 -16.58
C SER A 58 17.41 12.50 -15.81
N SER A 59 17.60 12.84 -14.53
CA SER A 59 16.57 13.29 -13.58
C SER A 59 15.44 12.28 -13.35
N CYS A 60 15.67 11.01 -13.66
CA CYS A 60 14.70 9.94 -13.42
C CYS A 60 14.65 9.61 -11.92
N PHE A 61 13.52 9.89 -11.28
CA PHE A 61 13.24 9.60 -9.89
C PHE A 61 12.29 8.41 -9.77
N ARG A 62 12.78 7.32 -9.19
CA ARG A 62 12.02 6.08 -9.00
C ARG A 62 11.65 5.93 -7.54
N MET A 63 10.41 5.55 -7.28
CA MET A 63 9.92 5.23 -5.95
C MET A 63 9.27 3.84 -5.96
N ASN A 64 9.74 2.98 -5.07
CA ASN A 64 9.21 1.65 -4.86
C ASN A 64 8.75 1.55 -3.42
N TRP A 65 7.50 1.15 -3.21
CA TRP A 65 7.01 0.92 -1.87
C TRP A 65 7.37 -0.48 -1.33
N ALA A 66 7.30 -1.54 -2.15
CA ALA A 66 7.54 -2.89 -1.64
C ALA A 66 9.04 -3.25 -1.67
N PRO A 67 9.60 -3.83 -0.59
CA PRO A 67 11.02 -4.20 -0.53
C PRO A 67 11.45 -5.25 -1.55
N ASP A 68 10.51 -6.02 -2.13
CA ASP A 68 10.73 -6.99 -3.20
C ASP A 68 10.26 -6.49 -4.59
N SER A 69 9.84 -5.22 -4.71
CA SER A 69 9.40 -4.66 -5.99
C SER A 69 10.59 -4.33 -6.89
N GLY A 70 10.61 -4.91 -8.09
CA GLY A 70 11.60 -4.57 -9.11
C GLY A 70 11.43 -3.14 -9.67
N CYS A 71 12.51 -2.58 -10.19
CA CYS A 71 12.55 -1.26 -10.88
C CYS A 71 11.47 -1.14 -11.96
N GLY A 72 10.57 -0.16 -11.86
CA GLY A 72 9.49 0.09 -12.84
C GLY A 72 9.31 1.55 -13.22
N THR A 73 8.09 2.05 -13.04
CA THR A 73 7.75 3.43 -13.39
C THR A 73 8.62 4.45 -12.63
N ALA A 74 9.24 5.35 -13.39
CA ALA A 74 9.96 6.51 -12.89
C ALA A 74 9.17 7.80 -13.14
N VAL A 75 9.46 8.84 -12.37
CA VAL A 75 9.05 10.21 -12.64
C VAL A 75 10.27 10.99 -13.12
N ILE A 76 10.21 11.56 -14.31
CA ILE A 76 11.24 12.47 -14.83
C ILE A 76 10.98 13.84 -14.22
N LEU A 77 11.90 14.31 -13.37
CA LEU A 77 11.76 15.57 -12.63
C LEU A 77 12.06 16.79 -13.50
N SER A 78 12.93 16.64 -14.50
CA SER A 78 13.23 17.73 -15.44
C SER A 78 12.04 18.00 -16.36
N PRO A 79 11.76 19.28 -16.67
CA PRO A 79 10.75 19.61 -17.66
C PRO A 79 11.19 19.16 -19.06
N SER A 80 10.21 18.77 -19.87
CA SER A 80 10.40 18.44 -21.28
C SER A 80 9.49 19.27 -22.18
N PHE A 81 9.96 19.59 -23.39
CA PHE A 81 9.26 20.50 -24.30
C PHE A 81 9.74 20.34 -25.73
N TRP A 82 8.99 20.88 -26.68
CA TRP A 82 9.35 20.88 -28.10
C TRP A 82 9.92 22.22 -28.52
N THR A 83 11.06 22.20 -29.22
CA THR A 83 11.56 23.35 -29.97
C THR A 83 11.58 23.06 -31.46
N SER A 84 11.88 24.06 -32.29
CA SER A 84 12.10 23.86 -33.73
C SER A 84 13.15 22.81 -34.04
N ASP A 85 14.09 22.58 -33.10
CA ASP A 85 15.21 21.64 -33.23
C ASP A 85 14.87 20.26 -32.66
N GLY A 86 13.59 20.02 -32.34
CA GLY A 86 13.07 18.74 -31.86
C GLY A 86 12.71 18.72 -30.38
N TYR A 87 12.38 17.52 -29.91
CA TYR A 87 11.96 17.26 -28.54
C TYR A 87 13.15 17.30 -27.57
N LYS A 88 12.97 17.99 -26.44
CA LYS A 88 13.96 18.17 -25.38
C LYS A 88 13.45 17.47 -24.13
N GLN A 89 14.19 16.48 -23.64
CA GLN A 89 13.86 15.67 -22.47
C GLN A 89 15.15 15.13 -21.85
N GLY A 90 15.15 14.98 -20.54
CA GLY A 90 16.27 14.43 -19.80
C GLY A 90 17.34 15.52 -19.65
N ALA A 91 17.62 15.87 -18.41
CA ALA A 91 18.70 16.76 -18.07
C ALA A 91 19.46 16.16 -16.89
N GLY A 92 20.79 16.30 -16.94
CA GLY A 92 21.61 16.05 -15.77
C GLY A 92 21.29 17.07 -14.68
N ILE A 93 21.38 16.65 -13.43
CA ILE A 93 21.09 17.49 -12.27
C ILE A 93 22.24 17.43 -11.25
N SER A 94 22.52 18.57 -10.61
CA SER A 94 23.18 18.59 -9.31
C SER A 94 22.14 18.42 -8.20
N TYR A 95 22.59 18.01 -7.03
CA TYR A 95 21.72 17.80 -5.88
C TYR A 95 22.40 18.18 -4.57
N ASP A 96 21.58 18.54 -3.59
CA ASP A 96 21.94 18.65 -2.19
C ASP A 96 20.85 17.96 -1.35
N GLN A 97 21.22 17.33 -0.25
CA GLN A 97 20.27 16.61 0.62
C GLN A 97 20.30 17.13 2.05
N ILE A 98 19.13 17.21 2.66
CA ILE A 98 18.94 17.66 4.05
C ILE A 98 17.93 16.74 4.72
N GLN A 99 18.24 16.30 5.94
CA GLN A 99 17.25 15.66 6.79
C GLN A 99 16.46 16.76 7.52
N ASP A 100 15.15 16.82 7.27
CA ASP A 100 14.24 17.85 7.79
C ASP A 100 13.21 17.19 8.70
N GLY A 101 13.54 17.08 9.99
CA GLY A 101 12.76 16.28 10.93
C GLY A 101 12.79 14.80 10.54
N GLU A 102 11.61 14.21 10.32
CA GLU A 102 11.45 12.82 9.88
C GLU A 102 11.53 12.65 8.35
N ASP A 103 11.47 13.76 7.60
CA ASP A 103 11.47 13.75 6.14
C ASP A 103 12.90 13.85 5.57
N LEU A 104 13.08 13.35 4.35
CA LEU A 104 14.27 13.59 3.55
C LEU A 104 13.95 14.63 2.48
N LEU A 105 14.72 15.71 2.45
CA LEU A 105 14.63 16.73 1.42
C LEU A 105 15.81 16.62 0.46
N ILE A 106 15.53 16.49 -0.84
CA ILE A 106 16.53 16.51 -1.90
C ILE A 106 16.26 17.73 -2.76
N HIS A 107 17.15 18.72 -2.68
CA HIS A 107 17.19 19.83 -3.61
C HIS A 107 17.89 19.37 -4.89
N PHE A 108 17.40 19.82 -6.04
CA PHE A 108 18.03 19.54 -7.32
C PHE A 108 17.97 20.75 -8.23
N GLU A 109 18.95 20.88 -9.11
CA GLU A 109 19.02 21.93 -10.11
C GLU A 109 19.59 21.37 -11.41
N GLY A 110 19.19 21.94 -12.54
CA GLY A 110 19.68 21.55 -13.85
C GLY A 110 19.33 22.57 -14.92
N GLU A 111 19.75 22.30 -16.14
CA GLU A 111 19.48 23.15 -17.29
C GLU A 111 19.15 22.29 -18.51
N ASN A 112 18.15 22.70 -19.28
CA ASN A 112 17.75 22.04 -20.51
C ASN A 112 17.61 23.09 -21.62
N TYR A 113 18.60 23.18 -22.51
CA TYR A 113 18.59 24.05 -23.71
C TYR A 113 18.17 25.52 -23.44
N GLY A 114 18.79 26.14 -22.44
CA GLY A 114 18.54 27.54 -22.05
C GLY A 114 17.45 27.74 -21.01
N LEU A 115 16.73 26.69 -20.61
CA LEU A 115 15.80 26.70 -19.49
C LEU A 115 16.48 26.10 -18.25
N GLY A 116 16.86 26.93 -17.30
CA GLY A 116 17.28 26.49 -15.98
C GLY A 116 16.07 26.04 -15.17
N PHE A 117 16.24 25.02 -14.33
CA PHE A 117 15.22 24.59 -13.38
C PHE A 117 15.86 24.21 -12.05
N GLU A 118 15.15 24.50 -10.97
CA GLU A 118 15.51 24.11 -9.61
C GLU A 118 14.27 23.59 -8.89
N GLY A 119 14.45 22.64 -7.98
CA GLY A 119 13.34 22.05 -7.27
C GLY A 119 13.75 21.33 -6.01
N ALA A 120 12.75 20.77 -5.34
CA ALA A 120 12.91 19.95 -4.16
C ALA A 120 11.97 18.76 -4.22
N VAL A 121 12.48 17.59 -3.83
CA VAL A 121 11.69 16.39 -3.55
C VAL A 121 11.74 16.17 -2.04
N ARG A 122 10.59 16.28 -1.38
CA ARG A 122 10.43 15.94 0.04
C ARG A 122 9.83 14.56 0.14
N ILE A 123 10.58 13.61 0.68
CA ILE A 123 10.19 12.21 0.83
C ILE A 123 9.80 11.96 2.29
N HIS A 124 8.59 11.43 2.49
CA HIS A 124 8.06 11.12 3.82
C HIS A 124 8.39 9.69 4.23
N PRO A 125 8.54 9.39 5.53
CA PRO A 125 8.72 8.03 6.01
C PRO A 125 7.71 7.07 5.38
N PRO A 126 8.15 5.92 4.86
CA PRO A 126 7.26 4.95 4.23
C PRO A 126 6.23 4.44 5.25
N THR A 127 5.01 4.23 4.77
CA THR A 127 3.90 3.68 5.56
C THR A 127 3.61 2.22 5.16
N ARG A 128 2.54 1.62 5.71
CA ARG A 128 2.22 0.21 5.50
C ARG A 128 1.90 -0.16 4.04
N ASP A 129 1.49 0.78 3.19
CA ASP A 129 1.01 0.47 1.84
C ASP A 129 1.49 1.45 0.76
N GLN A 130 2.16 2.52 1.17
CA GLN A 130 2.66 3.55 0.27
C GLN A 130 3.92 4.26 0.78
N ILE A 131 4.65 4.85 -0.17
CA ILE A 131 5.62 5.91 0.06
C ILE A 131 5.22 7.14 -0.76
N ILE A 132 5.32 8.31 -0.13
CA ILE A 132 4.88 9.59 -0.70
C ILE A 132 6.07 10.54 -0.81
N ALA A 133 6.13 11.29 -1.91
CA ALA A 133 7.03 12.43 -2.05
C ALA A 133 6.30 13.65 -2.63
N ASP A 134 6.50 14.81 -2.00
CA ASP A 134 6.03 16.09 -2.51
C ASP A 134 7.14 16.75 -3.33
N VAL A 135 6.79 17.24 -4.52
CA VAL A 135 7.74 17.88 -5.45
C VAL A 135 7.31 19.31 -5.75
N SER A 136 8.28 20.23 -5.66
CA SER A 136 8.14 21.63 -6.08
C SER A 136 9.25 21.99 -7.05
N VAL A 137 8.94 22.68 -8.14
CA VAL A 137 9.93 23.10 -9.15
C VAL A 137 9.65 24.53 -9.59
N SER A 138 10.71 25.27 -9.88
CA SER A 138 10.70 26.57 -10.54
C SER A 138 11.69 26.61 -11.71
N THR A 139 11.42 27.47 -12.69
CA THR A 139 12.30 27.65 -13.86
C THR A 139 12.86 29.06 -13.93
N SER A 140 14.02 29.18 -14.57
CA SER A 140 14.65 30.45 -14.93
C SER A 140 15.10 30.43 -16.39
N GLY A 141 15.16 31.60 -17.01
CA GLY A 141 15.46 31.73 -18.44
C GLY A 141 14.25 31.55 -19.34
N ASP A 142 14.51 31.51 -20.65
CA ASP A 142 13.50 31.46 -21.70
C ASP A 142 13.83 30.36 -22.71
N VAL A 143 12.79 29.67 -23.20
CA VAL A 143 12.95 28.67 -24.26
C VAL A 143 12.86 29.35 -25.62
N ALA A 144 13.98 29.42 -26.34
CA ALA A 144 13.97 29.88 -27.73
C ALA A 144 13.26 28.87 -28.64
N ASN A 145 12.52 29.37 -29.63
CA ASN A 145 11.86 28.57 -30.66
C ASN A 145 10.92 27.47 -30.14
N LEU A 146 10.20 27.74 -29.04
CA LEU A 146 9.18 26.84 -28.50
C LEU A 146 8.11 26.53 -29.56
N VAL A 147 7.79 25.25 -29.72
CA VAL A 147 6.76 24.79 -30.67
C VAL A 147 5.49 24.45 -29.91
N HIS A 148 4.41 25.15 -30.25
CA HIS A 148 3.10 24.86 -29.69
C HIS A 148 2.55 23.55 -30.27
N ARG A 149 2.28 22.59 -29.39
CA ARG A 149 1.61 21.31 -29.63
C ARG A 149 0.61 21.07 -28.51
N GLU A 150 -0.65 20.89 -28.87
CA GLU A 150 -1.69 20.66 -27.88
C GLU A 150 -1.38 19.42 -27.03
N GLY A 151 -1.41 19.57 -25.71
CA GLY A 151 -1.11 18.47 -24.78
C GLY A 151 0.36 18.05 -24.72
N GLU A 152 1.27 18.76 -25.39
CA GLU A 152 2.70 18.40 -25.43
C GLU A 152 3.68 19.58 -25.41
N THR A 153 3.21 20.83 -25.53
CA THR A 153 4.09 22.01 -25.66
C THR A 153 5.15 22.07 -24.57
N PHE A 154 4.70 21.97 -23.31
CA PHE A 154 5.55 21.93 -22.13
C PHE A 154 5.02 20.88 -21.16
N LYS A 155 5.90 20.01 -20.67
CA LYS A 155 5.60 18.90 -19.76
C LYS A 155 6.38 19.12 -18.46
N PRO A 156 5.74 19.64 -17.39
CA PRO A 156 6.41 19.90 -16.11
C PRO A 156 6.97 18.64 -15.43
N MET A 157 6.39 17.48 -15.72
CA MET A 157 6.87 16.16 -15.29
C MET A 157 6.34 15.09 -16.25
N MET A 158 6.96 13.92 -16.23
CA MET A 158 6.51 12.76 -17.02
C MET A 158 6.75 11.46 -16.25
N LEU A 159 5.77 10.56 -16.27
CA LEU A 159 5.96 9.15 -15.92
C LEU A 159 6.61 8.42 -17.11
N ALA A 160 7.71 7.73 -16.82
CA ALA A 160 8.41 6.86 -17.76
C ALA A 160 8.30 5.41 -17.29
N SER A 161 7.97 4.48 -18.19
CA SER A 161 7.81 3.06 -17.86
C SER A 161 7.96 2.19 -19.12
N MET A 162 7.97 0.88 -18.98
CA MET A 162 8.11 -0.06 -20.09
C MET A 162 6.82 -0.85 -20.35
N HIS A 163 6.43 -0.97 -21.62
CA HIS A 163 5.44 -1.94 -22.09
C HIS A 163 5.69 -2.33 -23.55
N ILE A 164 6.33 -3.48 -23.73
CA ILE A 164 6.71 -4.00 -25.05
C ILE A 164 5.76 -5.10 -25.57
N SER A 165 5.04 -5.79 -24.68
CA SER A 165 4.08 -6.85 -25.02
C SER A 165 3.13 -7.15 -23.85
N GLU A 166 2.09 -7.95 -24.09
CA GLU A 166 1.10 -8.36 -23.07
C GLU A 166 1.72 -8.99 -21.80
N ASN A 167 2.89 -9.64 -21.93
CA ASN A 167 3.60 -10.31 -20.83
C ASN A 167 4.95 -9.66 -20.47
N GLY A 168 5.32 -8.56 -21.13
CA GLY A 168 6.57 -7.85 -20.93
C GLY A 168 6.30 -6.36 -20.71
N TRP A 169 6.12 -5.99 -19.43
CA TRP A 169 5.82 -4.63 -19.01
C TRP A 169 6.16 -4.39 -17.54
N ASP A 170 6.41 -3.12 -17.25
CA ASP A 170 6.44 -2.52 -15.91
C ASP A 170 5.10 -1.89 -15.53
N ALA A 171 4.35 -1.38 -16.52
CA ALA A 171 3.01 -0.81 -16.33
C ALA A 171 2.00 -1.43 -17.29
N GLN A 172 0.88 -1.90 -16.75
CA GLN A 172 -0.15 -2.58 -17.55
C GLN A 172 -1.11 -1.60 -18.23
N ARG A 173 -1.40 -0.48 -17.56
CA ARG A 173 -2.44 0.48 -17.95
C ARG A 173 -2.09 1.88 -17.46
N ALA A 174 -2.63 2.88 -18.15
CA ALA A 174 -2.61 4.27 -17.69
C ALA A 174 -4.01 4.68 -17.19
N TYR A 175 -4.09 5.72 -16.37
CA TYR A 175 -5.36 6.36 -16.02
C TYR A 175 -5.17 7.85 -15.75
N ALA A 176 -6.23 8.62 -15.98
CA ALA A 176 -6.31 10.05 -15.67
C ALA A 176 -7.70 10.34 -15.07
N GLY A 177 -7.74 10.85 -13.84
CA GLY A 177 -8.96 10.93 -13.04
C GLY A 177 -9.63 9.57 -12.92
N SER A 178 -10.90 9.48 -13.28
CA SER A 178 -11.67 8.22 -13.29
C SER A 178 -11.54 7.40 -14.58
N LYS A 179 -10.83 7.89 -15.60
CA LYS A 179 -10.71 7.20 -16.90
C LYS A 179 -9.46 6.32 -16.92
N SER A 180 -9.60 5.08 -17.39
CA SER A 180 -8.48 4.14 -17.57
C SER A 180 -8.30 3.77 -19.04
N PHE A 181 -7.04 3.67 -19.46
CA PHE A 181 -6.62 3.44 -20.84
C PHE A 181 -5.73 2.20 -20.94
N PRO A 182 -5.96 1.31 -21.93
CA PRO A 182 -4.94 0.33 -22.30
C PRO A 182 -3.74 1.06 -22.90
N ILE A 183 -2.54 0.53 -22.69
CA ILE A 183 -1.34 1.05 -23.35
C ILE A 183 -1.26 0.40 -24.76
N PRO A 184 -1.23 1.18 -25.85
CA PRO A 184 -1.13 0.63 -27.20
C PRO A 184 0.28 0.11 -27.48
N ARG A 185 0.43 -0.75 -28.49
CA ARG A 185 1.75 -1.22 -28.93
C ARG A 185 2.65 -0.08 -29.44
N ASN A 186 2.05 0.92 -30.09
CA ASN A 186 2.70 2.12 -30.56
C ASN A 186 1.65 3.22 -30.71
N GLY A 187 1.95 4.44 -30.29
CA GLY A 187 1.08 5.60 -30.49
C GLY A 187 0.50 6.18 -29.21
N TRP A 188 -0.53 7.02 -29.39
CA TRP A 188 -1.21 7.73 -28.32
C TRP A 188 -1.96 6.79 -27.37
N ILE A 189 -1.77 6.97 -26.07
CA ILE A 189 -2.50 6.26 -25.00
C ILE A 189 -3.96 6.74 -24.93
N ASN A 190 -4.19 8.00 -25.28
CA ASN A 190 -5.50 8.63 -25.31
C ASN A 190 -5.63 9.51 -26.57
N ASP A 191 -6.78 9.42 -27.27
CA ASP A 191 -7.01 10.13 -28.53
C ASP A 191 -6.99 11.67 -28.39
N SER A 192 -7.25 12.18 -27.20
CA SER A 192 -7.20 13.61 -26.88
C SER A 192 -6.83 13.84 -25.43
N PRO A 193 -6.10 14.92 -25.09
CA PRO A 193 -5.70 15.20 -23.72
C PRO A 193 -6.87 15.23 -22.74
N ILE A 194 -6.69 14.61 -21.57
CA ILE A 194 -7.72 14.50 -20.53
C ILE A 194 -7.48 15.55 -19.46
N GLN A 195 -8.48 16.37 -19.14
CA GLN A 195 -8.39 17.30 -18.03
C GLN A 195 -8.55 16.54 -16.69
N ALA A 196 -7.49 16.44 -15.90
CA ALA A 196 -7.51 15.75 -14.61
C ALA A 196 -6.51 16.33 -13.60
N SER A 197 -6.81 16.20 -12.31
CA SER A 197 -5.89 16.55 -11.21
C SER A 197 -5.13 15.35 -10.65
N SER A 198 -5.38 14.15 -11.18
CA SER A 198 -4.63 12.94 -10.84
C SER A 198 -4.47 12.06 -12.06
N PHE A 199 -3.32 11.40 -12.16
CA PHE A 199 -3.04 10.43 -13.22
C PHE A 199 -1.95 9.47 -12.77
N GLY A 200 -1.82 8.32 -13.43
CA GLY A 200 -0.79 7.36 -13.06
C GLY A 200 -0.66 6.18 -14.00
N LEU A 201 0.32 5.34 -13.68
CA LEU A 201 0.56 4.06 -14.34
C LEU A 201 0.33 2.93 -13.35
N LEU A 202 -0.59 2.02 -13.69
CA LEU A 202 -1.00 0.92 -12.83
C LEU A 202 0.04 -0.20 -12.82
N ARG A 203 0.28 -0.70 -11.61
CA ARG A 203 1.13 -1.87 -11.36
C ARG A 203 0.65 -3.14 -12.03
N GLY A 204 1.52 -4.13 -11.97
CA GLY A 204 1.14 -5.52 -11.74
C GLY A 204 2.35 -6.44 -11.87
N SER A 205 2.06 -7.71 -12.11
CA SER A 205 3.06 -8.75 -12.30
C SER A 205 2.93 -9.34 -13.70
N SER A 206 4.06 -9.55 -14.34
CA SER A 206 4.21 -10.19 -15.65
C SER A 206 5.32 -11.23 -15.60
N ALA A 207 5.50 -12.00 -16.68
CA ALA A 207 6.62 -12.94 -16.75
C ALA A 207 8.00 -12.23 -16.70
N TRP A 208 8.04 -10.95 -17.11
CA TRP A 208 9.22 -10.09 -17.01
C TRP A 208 9.48 -9.60 -15.58
N LYS A 209 8.41 -9.31 -14.83
CA LYS A 209 8.53 -8.58 -13.58
C LYS A 209 7.49 -8.94 -12.55
N ALA A 210 7.96 -9.23 -11.34
CA ALA A 210 7.12 -9.38 -10.17
C ALA A 210 6.87 -8.02 -9.51
N ASN A 211 5.60 -7.74 -9.19
CA ASN A 211 5.18 -6.70 -8.27
C ASN A 211 5.74 -5.30 -8.60
N ALA A 212 5.57 -4.83 -9.84
CA ALA A 212 5.83 -3.41 -10.11
C ALA A 212 4.99 -2.51 -9.18
N SER A 213 5.46 -1.32 -8.83
CA SER A 213 4.67 -0.38 -8.01
C SER A 213 3.69 0.41 -8.89
N THR A 214 2.52 0.77 -8.34
CA THR A 214 1.66 1.78 -8.98
C THR A 214 2.23 3.13 -8.62
N VAL A 215 2.36 4.01 -9.60
CA VAL A 215 2.83 5.38 -9.38
C VAL A 215 1.72 6.34 -9.78
N ASP A 216 1.18 7.03 -8.78
CA ASP A 216 0.21 8.11 -8.92
C ASP A 216 0.92 9.47 -8.88
N ILE A 217 0.44 10.40 -9.70
CA ILE A 217 0.73 11.83 -9.60
C ILE A 217 -0.56 12.55 -9.20
N ILE A 218 -0.48 13.35 -8.13
CA ILE A 218 -1.55 14.22 -7.65
C ILE A 218 -1.13 15.67 -7.88
N LEU A 219 -1.94 16.41 -8.62
CA LEU A 219 -1.71 17.81 -8.99
C LEU A 219 -2.57 18.73 -8.12
N LYS A 220 -2.08 19.95 -7.84
CA LYS A 220 -2.86 20.97 -7.10
C LYS A 220 -4.13 21.42 -7.85
N GLY A 221 -4.15 21.26 -9.17
CA GLY A 221 -5.26 21.63 -10.02
C GLY A 221 -5.24 20.82 -11.30
N PRO A 222 -6.35 20.85 -12.06
CA PRO A 222 -6.47 20.01 -13.23
C PRO A 222 -5.54 20.48 -14.35
N MET A 223 -4.85 19.55 -15.01
CA MET A 223 -4.02 19.79 -16.20
C MET A 223 -4.43 18.87 -17.34
N LYS A 224 -3.98 19.18 -18.57
CA LYS A 224 -4.15 18.30 -19.74
C LYS A 224 -3.20 17.10 -19.59
N ILE A 225 -3.74 15.90 -19.50
CA ILE A 225 -2.97 14.65 -19.38
C ILE A 225 -2.93 13.93 -20.73
N ALA A 226 -1.75 13.56 -21.18
CA ALA A 226 -1.54 12.85 -22.43
C ALA A 226 -0.43 11.81 -22.32
N GLY A 227 -0.39 10.87 -23.26
CA GLY A 227 0.60 9.80 -23.25
C GLY A 227 0.90 9.19 -24.59
N TRP A 228 2.11 8.67 -24.72
CA TRP A 228 2.59 7.99 -25.91
C TRP A 228 3.34 6.72 -25.50
N ASN A 229 3.17 5.65 -26.27
CA ASN A 229 4.05 4.48 -26.22
C ASN A 229 4.82 4.38 -27.53
N GLU A 230 6.14 4.34 -27.45
CA GLU A 230 7.02 4.14 -28.61
C GLU A 230 7.34 2.65 -28.76
N LEU A 231 7.27 2.13 -29.98
CA LEU A 231 7.63 0.75 -30.24
C LEU A 231 9.14 0.54 -30.05
N ASP A 232 9.50 -0.10 -28.94
CA ASP A 232 10.81 -0.69 -28.71
C ASP A 232 10.66 -2.16 -28.30
N GLN A 233 11.68 -2.98 -28.54
CA GLN A 233 11.73 -4.38 -28.12
C GLN A 233 12.80 -4.64 -27.06
N ASN A 234 13.60 -3.63 -26.72
CA ASN A 234 14.54 -3.69 -25.61
C ASN A 234 13.79 -3.44 -24.29
N PRO A 235 13.65 -4.43 -23.41
CA PRO A 235 12.90 -4.27 -22.15
C PRO A 235 13.61 -3.36 -21.13
N ASN A 236 14.85 -2.94 -21.40
CA ASN A 236 15.55 -1.95 -20.59
C ASN A 236 15.23 -0.50 -20.99
N ASN A 237 14.48 -0.30 -22.08
CA ASN A 237 14.08 1.02 -22.53
C ASN A 237 12.68 1.33 -22.01
N ASP A 238 12.51 2.51 -21.41
CA ASP A 238 11.20 3.05 -21.07
C ASP A 238 10.49 3.47 -22.38
N THR A 239 9.47 2.71 -22.77
CA THR A 239 8.69 2.93 -24.00
C THR A 239 7.50 3.88 -23.78
N ILE A 240 7.00 3.94 -22.56
CA ILE A 240 5.84 4.75 -22.17
C ILE A 240 6.32 6.11 -21.68
N GLY A 241 5.76 7.17 -22.24
CA GLY A 241 5.68 8.49 -21.60
C GLY A 241 4.23 8.83 -21.26
N PHE A 242 3.96 9.25 -20.03
CA PHE A 242 2.62 9.70 -19.61
C PHE A 242 2.74 10.94 -18.72
N TRP A 243 2.13 12.07 -19.09
CA TRP A 243 2.49 13.37 -18.53
C TRP A 243 1.30 14.32 -18.38
N ALA A 244 1.47 15.31 -17.50
CA ALA A 244 0.68 16.53 -17.51
C ALA A 244 1.32 17.55 -18.46
N ALA A 245 0.50 18.40 -19.08
CA ALA A 245 0.95 19.37 -20.07
C ALA A 245 0.41 20.78 -19.81
N SER A 246 1.22 21.75 -20.22
CA SER A 246 0.91 23.17 -20.31
C SER A 246 1.15 23.66 -21.74
N ASP A 247 0.35 24.64 -22.18
CA ASP A 247 0.48 25.26 -23.50
C ASP A 247 1.61 26.32 -23.53
N THR A 248 2.16 26.67 -22.36
CA THR A 248 3.30 27.59 -22.19
C THR A 248 4.32 27.03 -21.20
N VAL A 249 5.56 27.54 -21.25
CA VAL A 249 6.57 27.28 -20.22
C VAL A 249 6.02 27.77 -18.87
N MET A 250 6.06 26.92 -17.86
CA MET A 250 5.57 27.25 -16.52
C MET A 250 6.72 27.78 -15.68
N SER A 251 6.49 28.85 -14.91
CA SER A 251 7.51 29.42 -14.01
C SER A 251 7.68 28.63 -12.71
N SER A 252 6.63 27.94 -12.26
CA SER A 252 6.68 27.01 -11.14
C SER A 252 5.48 26.05 -11.10
N TRP A 253 5.65 24.89 -10.46
CA TRP A 253 4.60 23.90 -10.25
C TRP A 253 4.86 23.05 -9.01
N ASN A 254 3.82 22.35 -8.54
CA ASN A 254 3.90 21.40 -7.44
C ASN A 254 3.02 20.19 -7.72
N TYR A 255 3.47 19.02 -7.26
CA TYR A 255 2.72 17.77 -7.35
C TYR A 255 3.20 16.78 -6.28
N THR A 256 2.37 15.78 -5.99
CA THR A 256 2.70 14.70 -5.07
C THR A 256 2.83 13.40 -5.87
N ILE A 257 3.88 12.65 -5.60
CA ILE A 257 4.12 11.31 -6.11
C ILE A 257 3.69 10.33 -5.02
N VAL A 258 2.85 9.36 -5.36
CA VAL A 258 2.51 8.25 -4.47
C VAL A 258 2.91 6.95 -5.15
N SER A 259 3.81 6.20 -4.53
CA SER A 259 4.13 4.83 -4.92
C SER A 259 3.44 3.88 -3.95
N ARG A 260 2.58 3.00 -4.45
CA ARG A 260 1.72 2.14 -3.61
C ARG A 260 1.36 0.80 -4.23
N LEU A 261 0.84 -0.10 -3.41
CA LEU A 261 0.12 -1.28 -3.87
C LEU A 261 -1.32 -0.94 -4.28
N HIS A 262 -1.64 -0.97 -5.57
CA HIS A 262 -3.04 -0.94 -6.06
C HIS A 262 -3.67 -2.34 -6.19
N GLY A 263 -4.66 -2.68 -5.35
CA GLY A 263 -5.46 -3.92 -5.47
C GLY A 263 -6.18 -4.31 -4.18
N CYS A 264 -7.19 -5.17 -4.27
CA CYS A 264 -7.82 -5.83 -3.13
C CYS A 264 -7.49 -7.32 -3.13
N TYR A 265 -7.41 -7.92 -1.94
CA TYR A 265 -7.44 -9.38 -1.86
C TYR A 265 -8.82 -9.86 -2.29
N THR A 266 -8.85 -10.83 -3.20
CA THR A 266 -10.09 -11.52 -3.56
C THR A 266 -10.14 -12.84 -2.80
N GLY A 267 -11.31 -13.13 -2.25
CA GLY A 267 -11.54 -14.33 -1.46
C GLY A 267 -12.97 -14.83 -1.61
N ALA A 268 -13.24 -16.01 -1.10
CA ALA A 268 -14.55 -16.63 -1.20
C ALA A 268 -14.94 -17.44 0.04
N TYR A 269 -16.24 -17.46 0.31
CA TYR A 269 -16.89 -18.48 1.12
C TYR A 269 -17.42 -19.55 0.16
N LEU A 270 -17.05 -20.82 0.39
CA LEU A 270 -17.36 -21.93 -0.52
C LEU A 270 -18.46 -22.86 0.02
N GLY A 271 -19.24 -22.37 0.98
CA GLY A 271 -20.25 -23.14 1.67
C GLY A 271 -19.67 -24.12 2.69
N CYS A 272 -20.34 -25.26 2.88
CA CYS A 272 -20.09 -26.27 3.92
C CYS A 272 -20.31 -25.76 5.36
N GLY A 273 -21.20 -24.78 5.51
CA GLY A 273 -21.67 -24.27 6.80
C GLY A 273 -22.96 -24.95 7.24
N SER A 274 -23.35 -24.71 8.50
CA SER A 274 -24.63 -25.18 9.05
C SER A 274 -25.85 -24.66 8.26
N GLU A 275 -25.73 -23.48 7.65
CA GLU A 275 -26.80 -22.82 6.89
C GLU A 275 -26.65 -22.95 5.36
N ASP A 276 -25.49 -23.45 4.89
CA ASP A 276 -25.19 -23.60 3.47
C ASP A 276 -24.52 -24.95 3.19
N SER A 277 -25.34 -25.89 2.72
CA SER A 277 -24.91 -27.24 2.33
C SER A 277 -24.21 -27.30 0.97
N SER A 278 -24.16 -26.20 0.21
CA SER A 278 -23.33 -26.15 -0.99
C SER A 278 -21.88 -26.34 -0.57
N CYS A 279 -21.13 -27.16 -1.29
CA CYS A 279 -19.76 -27.50 -0.94
C CYS A 279 -18.94 -27.54 -2.20
N GLN A 280 -18.05 -26.56 -2.37
CA GLN A 280 -17.09 -26.53 -3.46
C GLN A 280 -15.67 -26.58 -2.92
N SER A 281 -14.80 -27.38 -3.54
CA SER A 281 -13.36 -27.36 -3.23
C SER A 281 -12.72 -26.06 -3.72
N MET A 282 -11.71 -25.56 -3.01
CA MET A 282 -10.90 -24.40 -3.43
C MET A 282 -10.33 -24.57 -4.84
N GLU A 283 -9.83 -25.76 -5.18
CA GLU A 283 -9.30 -26.09 -6.51
C GLU A 283 -10.37 -25.89 -7.60
N SER A 284 -11.53 -26.53 -7.47
CA SER A 284 -12.63 -26.37 -8.43
C SER A 284 -13.13 -24.93 -8.53
N PHE A 285 -13.12 -24.17 -7.44
CA PHE A 285 -13.52 -22.77 -7.45
C PHE A 285 -12.50 -21.90 -8.19
N ASN A 286 -11.21 -22.04 -7.88
CA ASN A 286 -10.13 -21.33 -8.56
C ASN A 286 -10.08 -21.66 -10.06
N LEU A 287 -10.32 -22.92 -10.42
CA LEU A 287 -10.41 -23.34 -11.82
C LEU A 287 -11.61 -22.69 -12.52
N ALA A 288 -12.77 -22.64 -11.88
CA ALA A 288 -13.98 -22.06 -12.46
C ALA A 288 -13.89 -20.55 -12.67
N THR A 289 -13.19 -19.83 -11.78
CA THR A 289 -12.97 -18.37 -11.90
C THR A 289 -11.73 -18.01 -12.72
N GLY A 290 -10.87 -18.99 -13.01
CA GLY A 290 -9.60 -18.80 -13.71
C GLY A 290 -8.54 -18.05 -12.90
N LYS A 291 -8.65 -18.01 -11.57
CA LYS A 291 -7.70 -17.33 -10.67
C LYS A 291 -7.58 -18.03 -9.32
N ASP A 292 -6.38 -18.03 -8.76
CA ASP A 292 -6.16 -18.38 -7.37
C ASP A 292 -6.62 -17.23 -6.46
N HIS A 293 -7.48 -17.55 -5.49
CA HIS A 293 -7.97 -16.57 -4.52
C HIS A 293 -7.04 -16.49 -3.31
N ALA A 294 -6.88 -15.28 -2.79
CA ALA A 294 -5.96 -15.00 -1.69
C ALA A 294 -6.51 -15.38 -0.32
N MET A 295 -7.84 -15.52 -0.19
CA MET A 295 -8.50 -15.75 1.10
C MET A 295 -9.67 -16.72 0.95
N PHE A 296 -9.86 -17.58 1.93
CA PHE A 296 -11.07 -18.39 2.04
C PHE A 296 -11.67 -18.25 3.42
N LEU A 297 -12.99 -18.17 3.47
CA LEU A 297 -13.74 -17.91 4.70
C LEU A 297 -14.44 -19.17 5.22
N LYS A 298 -14.50 -19.30 6.55
CA LYS A 298 -15.31 -20.30 7.25
C LYS A 298 -15.98 -19.71 8.48
N TYR A 299 -17.25 -20.05 8.68
CA TYR A 299 -17.98 -19.75 9.91
C TYR A 299 -17.60 -20.73 11.02
N VAL A 300 -17.35 -20.18 12.21
CA VAL A 300 -16.96 -20.93 13.41
C VAL A 300 -17.71 -20.34 14.60
N ASP A 301 -18.56 -21.15 15.23
CA ASP A 301 -19.05 -20.84 16.56
C ASP A 301 -17.90 -20.98 17.57
N ILE A 302 -17.75 -20.00 18.47
CA ILE A 302 -16.82 -20.09 19.61
C ILE A 302 -17.06 -21.36 20.43
N ALA A 303 -18.29 -21.84 20.49
CA ALA A 303 -18.60 -23.11 21.16
C ALA A 303 -17.92 -24.33 20.50
N ASP A 304 -17.59 -24.24 19.21
CA ASP A 304 -17.04 -25.31 18.38
C ASP A 304 -15.53 -25.20 18.15
N SER A 305 -14.82 -24.32 18.87
CA SER A 305 -13.37 -24.09 18.67
C SER A 305 -12.48 -25.33 18.74
N GLN A 306 -12.96 -26.42 19.35
CA GLN A 306 -12.26 -27.70 19.47
C GLN A 306 -12.57 -28.70 18.34
N ASN A 307 -13.43 -28.33 17.38
CA ASN A 307 -13.74 -29.15 16.22
C ASN A 307 -12.51 -29.26 15.30
N THR A 308 -12.00 -30.48 15.14
CA THR A 308 -10.78 -30.74 14.36
C THR A 308 -10.93 -30.41 12.88
N GLY A 309 -12.14 -30.51 12.32
CA GLY A 309 -12.42 -30.19 10.91
C GLY A 309 -12.29 -28.70 10.55
N ILE A 310 -12.16 -27.82 11.55
CA ILE A 310 -11.79 -26.42 11.33
C ILE A 310 -10.32 -26.34 10.91
N TRP A 311 -9.46 -27.11 11.57
CA TRP A 311 -8.01 -27.08 11.37
C TRP A 311 -7.58 -27.86 10.13
N ASP A 312 -8.28 -28.96 9.80
CA ASP A 312 -8.08 -29.65 8.52
C ASP A 312 -8.34 -28.69 7.35
N TRP A 313 -9.46 -27.95 7.40
CA TRP A 313 -9.77 -26.93 6.40
C TRP A 313 -8.74 -25.79 6.37
N ALA A 314 -8.32 -25.29 7.53
CA ALA A 314 -7.35 -24.20 7.59
C ALA A 314 -5.98 -24.61 7.03
N GLN A 315 -5.60 -25.88 7.23
CA GLN A 315 -4.40 -26.46 6.64
C GLN A 315 -4.53 -26.56 5.11
N ASP A 316 -5.70 -26.95 4.59
CA ASP A 316 -5.96 -26.97 3.14
C ASP A 316 -5.88 -25.56 2.53
N VAL A 317 -6.43 -24.54 3.20
CA VAL A 317 -6.31 -23.12 2.79
C VAL A 317 -4.84 -22.69 2.72
N LYS A 318 -4.06 -23.02 3.75
CA LYS A 318 -2.61 -22.73 3.79
C LYS A 318 -1.87 -23.44 2.66
N VAL A 319 -2.17 -24.70 2.38
CA VAL A 319 -1.55 -25.47 1.28
C VAL A 319 -1.94 -24.89 -0.09
N ASN A 320 -3.14 -24.31 -0.21
CA ASN A 320 -3.57 -23.56 -1.40
C ASN A 320 -2.87 -22.19 -1.54
N GLY A 321 -1.96 -21.83 -0.63
CA GLY A 321 -1.28 -20.52 -0.65
C GLY A 321 -2.18 -19.34 -0.30
N ALA A 322 -3.32 -19.60 0.33
CA ALA A 322 -4.31 -18.59 0.72
C ALA A 322 -4.30 -18.35 2.24
N ILE A 323 -4.96 -17.27 2.67
CA ILE A 323 -5.11 -16.88 4.07
C ILE A 323 -6.47 -17.38 4.60
N PRO A 324 -6.49 -18.16 5.69
CA PRO A 324 -7.73 -18.52 6.38
C PRO A 324 -8.40 -17.29 7.01
N VAL A 325 -9.69 -17.12 6.73
CA VAL A 325 -10.55 -16.13 7.38
C VAL A 325 -11.61 -16.87 8.20
N PHE A 326 -11.65 -16.60 9.50
CA PHE A 326 -12.64 -17.19 10.40
C PHE A 326 -13.67 -16.14 10.79
N MET A 327 -14.93 -16.38 10.42
CA MET A 327 -16.06 -15.71 11.04
C MET A 327 -16.30 -16.38 12.40
N TYR A 328 -15.72 -15.81 13.45
CA TYR A 328 -15.60 -16.41 14.78
C TYR A 328 -16.63 -15.78 15.74
N ASP A 329 -17.84 -16.34 15.72
CA ASP A 329 -19.02 -15.69 16.30
C ASP A 329 -19.51 -16.35 17.61
N PRO A 330 -19.98 -15.55 18.58
CA PRO A 330 -20.54 -16.05 19.83
C PRO A 330 -22.03 -16.39 19.67
N TYR A 331 -22.40 -17.50 19.02
CA TYR A 331 -23.82 -17.86 18.80
C TYR A 331 -24.63 -18.05 20.08
N GLY A 332 -23.99 -18.43 21.19
CA GLY A 332 -24.64 -18.44 22.52
C GLY A 332 -24.87 -17.04 23.13
N GLY A 333 -24.38 -15.98 22.48
CA GLY A 333 -24.40 -14.59 22.95
C GLY A 333 -23.11 -14.15 23.63
N LEU A 334 -22.96 -12.84 23.81
CA LEU A 334 -21.75 -12.22 24.37
C LEU A 334 -21.44 -12.71 25.80
N GLY A 335 -22.46 -12.96 26.62
CA GLY A 335 -22.28 -13.46 27.99
C GLY A 335 -21.95 -14.96 28.11
N SER A 336 -21.89 -15.71 27.00
CA SER A 336 -21.61 -17.15 27.00
C SER A 336 -20.23 -17.51 26.45
N ILE A 337 -19.35 -16.52 26.23
CA ILE A 337 -18.03 -16.75 25.67
C ILE A 337 -17.17 -17.51 26.67
N ASP A 338 -16.74 -18.71 26.29
CA ASP A 338 -15.79 -19.50 27.05
C ASP A 338 -14.37 -19.13 26.62
N THR A 339 -13.67 -18.38 27.48
CA THR A 339 -12.29 -17.92 27.20
C THR A 339 -11.32 -19.08 27.00
N ALA A 340 -11.54 -20.25 27.60
CA ALA A 340 -10.69 -21.41 27.37
C ALA A 340 -10.78 -21.93 25.93
N LYS A 341 -11.96 -21.82 25.30
CA LYS A 341 -12.14 -22.15 23.87
C LYS A 341 -11.48 -21.13 22.96
N VAL A 342 -11.54 -19.84 23.33
CA VAL A 342 -10.82 -18.78 22.61
C VAL A 342 -9.30 -18.96 22.71
N GLU A 343 -8.78 -19.28 23.90
CA GLU A 343 -7.35 -19.58 24.09
C GLU A 343 -6.90 -20.83 23.32
N TYR A 344 -7.74 -21.87 23.28
CA TYR A 344 -7.50 -23.05 22.46
C TYR A 344 -7.43 -22.68 20.98
N PHE A 345 -8.41 -21.92 20.48
CA PHE A 345 -8.46 -21.50 19.08
C PHE A 345 -7.25 -20.65 18.70
N ALA A 346 -6.88 -19.67 19.54
CA ALA A 346 -5.69 -18.85 19.32
C ALA A 346 -4.42 -19.71 19.34
N THR A 347 -4.30 -20.69 20.25
CA THR A 347 -3.17 -21.63 20.27
C THR A 347 -3.07 -22.38 18.94
N LYS A 348 -4.21 -22.83 18.41
CA LYS A 348 -4.25 -23.50 17.12
C LYS A 348 -3.93 -22.60 15.92
N CYS A 349 -4.39 -21.35 15.91
CA CYS A 349 -3.95 -20.36 14.92
C CYS A 349 -2.44 -20.16 14.94
N LYS A 350 -1.82 -20.14 16.13
CA LYS A 350 -0.37 -20.09 16.28
C LYS A 350 0.30 -21.34 15.71
N GLU A 351 -0.23 -22.53 16.01
CA GLU A 351 0.29 -23.81 15.48
C GLU A 351 0.21 -23.91 13.96
N LEU A 352 -0.82 -23.31 13.34
CA LEU A 352 -0.97 -23.26 11.88
C LEU A 352 0.19 -22.49 11.21
N ASP A 353 0.87 -21.61 11.93
CA ASP A 353 2.03 -20.84 11.48
C ASP A 353 1.83 -20.17 10.11
N THR A 354 0.76 -19.40 10.01
CA THR A 354 0.44 -18.54 8.87
C THR A 354 -0.36 -17.33 9.37
N GLU A 355 -0.49 -16.30 8.53
CA GLU A 355 -1.43 -15.20 8.81
C GLU A 355 -2.86 -15.72 8.76
N VAL A 356 -3.71 -15.24 9.68
CA VAL A 356 -5.15 -15.58 9.73
C VAL A 356 -5.96 -14.34 10.10
N PHE A 357 -7.15 -14.20 9.55
CA PHE A 357 -8.09 -13.14 9.93
C PHE A 357 -9.20 -13.69 10.82
N ILE A 358 -9.49 -12.99 11.92
CA ILE A 358 -10.51 -13.35 12.91
C ILE A 358 -11.57 -12.26 12.93
N ILE A 359 -12.73 -12.53 12.34
CA ILE A 359 -13.88 -11.63 12.37
C ILE A 359 -14.72 -12.03 13.58
N PHE A 360 -14.68 -11.23 14.65
CA PHE A 360 -15.47 -11.50 15.85
C PHE A 360 -16.85 -10.86 15.75
N GLY A 361 -17.90 -11.64 16.00
CA GLY A 361 -19.27 -11.14 16.18
C GLY A 361 -19.73 -10.23 15.05
N HIS A 362 -19.71 -10.74 13.81
CA HIS A 362 -20.01 -9.96 12.62
C HIS A 362 -21.40 -9.32 12.67
N GLU A 363 -21.57 -8.20 11.96
CA GLU A 363 -22.85 -7.52 11.82
C GLU A 363 -23.52 -7.21 13.16
N MET A 364 -22.72 -6.90 14.20
CA MET A 364 -23.21 -6.58 15.54
C MET A 364 -24.15 -5.37 15.58
N ASN A 365 -24.20 -4.58 14.51
CA ASN A 365 -25.13 -3.49 14.31
C ASN A 365 -26.49 -3.93 13.72
N GLY A 366 -26.68 -5.21 13.42
CA GLY A 366 -27.98 -5.82 13.17
C GLY A 366 -28.68 -6.26 14.46
N ASN A 367 -29.98 -6.61 14.37
CA ASN A 367 -30.78 -7.10 15.50
C ASN A 367 -31.14 -8.60 15.40
N TRP A 368 -30.55 -9.31 14.43
CA TRP A 368 -30.83 -10.71 14.13
C TRP A 368 -29.93 -11.71 14.88
N TYR A 369 -28.79 -11.26 15.40
CA TYR A 369 -27.87 -12.10 16.17
C TYR A 369 -27.94 -11.83 17.69
N ALA A 370 -27.60 -12.85 18.49
CA ALA A 370 -27.62 -12.77 19.95
C ALA A 370 -26.65 -11.71 20.54
N TRP A 371 -25.63 -11.33 19.77
CA TRP A 371 -24.66 -10.27 20.09
C TRP A 371 -25.05 -8.90 19.52
N GLY A 372 -26.09 -8.82 18.69
CA GLY A 372 -26.51 -7.61 17.99
C GLY A 372 -27.10 -6.53 18.89
N GLN A 373 -26.94 -5.25 18.51
CA GLN A 373 -27.45 -4.07 19.22
C GLN A 373 -27.02 -3.94 20.70
N LYS A 374 -25.86 -4.50 21.07
CA LYS A 374 -25.32 -4.48 22.44
C LYS A 374 -23.93 -3.84 22.49
N PRO A 375 -23.80 -2.52 22.22
CA PRO A 375 -22.50 -1.89 21.98
C PRO A 375 -21.53 -2.01 23.17
N ALA A 376 -21.98 -1.74 24.40
CA ALA A 376 -21.11 -1.79 25.57
C ALA A 376 -20.57 -3.21 25.85
N GLU A 377 -21.44 -4.22 25.78
CA GLU A 377 -21.07 -5.63 25.95
C GLU A 377 -20.17 -6.09 24.80
N TYR A 378 -20.51 -5.72 23.56
CA TYR A 378 -19.73 -6.09 22.38
C TYR A 378 -18.30 -5.55 22.45
N ILE A 379 -18.13 -4.29 22.85
CA ILE A 379 -16.81 -3.66 23.01
C ILE A 379 -15.99 -4.36 24.09
N ALA A 380 -16.63 -4.72 25.21
CA ALA A 380 -15.95 -5.40 26.30
C ALA A 380 -15.43 -6.77 25.83
N GLU A 381 -16.29 -7.57 25.20
CA GLU A 381 -15.92 -8.92 24.74
C GLU A 381 -14.96 -8.89 23.54
N PHE A 382 -15.11 -7.95 22.59
CA PHE A 382 -14.17 -7.78 21.49
C PHE A 382 -12.75 -7.53 22.03
N LYS A 383 -12.61 -6.67 23.04
CA LYS A 383 -11.33 -6.40 23.69
C LYS A 383 -10.77 -7.66 24.36
N THR A 384 -11.59 -8.38 25.13
CA THR A 384 -11.17 -9.62 25.80
C THR A 384 -10.68 -10.67 24.80
N VAL A 385 -11.42 -10.90 23.71
CA VAL A 385 -11.02 -11.85 22.66
C VAL A 385 -9.77 -11.39 21.94
N ALA A 386 -9.70 -10.11 21.55
CA ALA A 386 -8.53 -9.54 20.87
C ALA A 386 -7.26 -9.65 21.73
N GLU A 387 -7.34 -9.38 23.03
CA GLU A 387 -6.21 -9.54 23.97
C GLU A 387 -5.71 -10.99 24.04
N ILE A 388 -6.61 -11.98 23.96
CA ILE A 388 -6.23 -13.39 23.90
C ILE A 388 -5.46 -13.70 22.62
N PHE A 389 -6.00 -13.30 21.46
CA PHE A 389 -5.33 -13.52 20.16
C PHE A 389 -3.99 -12.80 20.09
N HIS A 390 -3.90 -11.52 20.46
CA HIS A 390 -2.63 -10.78 20.47
C HIS A 390 -1.56 -11.43 21.37
N ARG A 391 -1.97 -12.01 22.51
CA ARG A 391 -1.05 -12.68 23.44
C ARG A 391 -0.58 -14.04 22.92
N ILE A 392 -1.46 -14.83 22.31
CA ILE A 392 -1.19 -16.24 21.97
C ILE A 392 -0.77 -16.40 20.50
N ALA A 393 -1.46 -15.74 19.58
CA ALA A 393 -1.28 -15.83 18.13
C ALA A 393 -1.03 -14.44 17.53
N PRO A 394 0.20 -13.89 17.61
CA PRO A 394 0.51 -12.54 17.13
C PRO A 394 0.42 -12.38 15.60
N ARG A 395 0.22 -13.48 14.84
CA ARG A 395 -0.04 -13.48 13.39
C ARG A 395 -1.54 -13.48 13.05
N ALA A 396 -2.40 -13.53 14.05
CA ALA A 396 -3.85 -13.43 13.87
C ALA A 396 -4.26 -11.96 13.94
N GLU A 397 -5.01 -11.52 12.94
CA GLU A 397 -5.50 -10.15 12.82
C GLU A 397 -6.99 -10.11 13.18
N MET A 398 -7.35 -9.27 14.15
CA MET A 398 -8.72 -9.11 14.59
C MET A 398 -9.46 -8.12 13.69
N CYS A 399 -10.61 -8.52 13.16
CA CYS A 399 -11.41 -7.74 12.23
C CYS A 399 -12.75 -7.33 12.87
N TRP A 400 -13.09 -6.06 12.71
CA TRP A 400 -14.39 -5.49 13.10
C TRP A 400 -15.22 -5.24 11.85
N ILE A 401 -16.30 -6.01 11.65
CA ILE A 401 -17.10 -5.99 10.41
C ILE A 401 -18.58 -5.76 10.73
N PRO A 402 -19.04 -4.50 10.73
CA PRO A 402 -20.47 -4.20 10.71
C PRO A 402 -21.12 -4.63 9.39
N ASN A 403 -22.45 -4.75 9.41
CA ASN A 403 -23.28 -4.73 8.20
C ASN A 403 -23.23 -3.29 7.60
N GLN A 404 -24.21 -2.94 6.77
CA GLN A 404 -24.43 -1.61 6.24
C GLN A 404 -24.61 -0.58 7.36
N ASN A 405 -24.66 0.70 6.98
CA ASN A 405 -24.71 1.86 7.87
C ASN A 405 -26.08 1.99 8.59
N TRP A 406 -26.42 1.00 9.41
CA TRP A 406 -27.63 0.89 10.22
C TRP A 406 -27.27 0.79 11.70
N GLY A 407 -28.12 1.34 12.56
CA GLY A 407 -27.96 1.22 14.02
C GLY A 407 -26.66 1.84 14.53
N TYR A 408 -26.10 1.28 15.60
CA TYR A 408 -24.79 1.67 16.16
C TYR A 408 -23.63 1.21 15.25
N PRO A 409 -22.53 1.97 15.09
CA PRO A 409 -22.22 3.25 15.73
C PRO A 409 -22.89 4.49 15.11
N TRP A 410 -23.71 4.34 14.08
CA TRP A 410 -24.19 5.45 13.25
C TRP A 410 -25.55 6.05 13.64
N GLY A 411 -26.05 5.75 14.84
CA GLY A 411 -27.21 6.44 15.41
C GLY A 411 -28.56 6.12 14.76
N GLY A 412 -28.66 5.09 13.92
CA GLY A 412 -29.95 4.54 13.44
C GLY A 412 -30.65 5.31 12.32
N MET A 413 -29.97 6.26 11.65
CA MET A 413 -30.46 6.79 10.36
C MET A 413 -30.05 5.86 9.22
N ASP A 414 -31.02 5.43 8.42
CA ASP A 414 -30.78 4.65 7.21
C ASP A 414 -30.21 5.56 6.11
N HIS A 415 -28.94 5.37 5.77
CA HIS A 415 -28.25 6.11 4.72
C HIS A 415 -28.34 5.43 3.34
N GLY A 416 -29.15 4.37 3.19
CA GLY A 416 -29.26 3.57 1.97
C GLY A 416 -28.12 2.56 1.81
N ASP A 417 -28.17 1.79 0.72
CA ASP A 417 -27.34 0.62 0.36
C ASP A 417 -25.87 0.94 -0.01
N GLY A 418 -25.33 2.03 0.53
CA GLY A 418 -24.00 2.52 0.20
C GLY A 418 -22.88 1.70 0.85
N TYR A 419 -22.25 0.82 0.07
CA TYR A 419 -20.87 0.34 0.27
C TYR A 419 -19.87 1.51 0.18
N THR A 420 -19.96 2.48 1.09
CA THR A 420 -19.16 3.71 1.07
C THR A 420 -18.26 3.77 2.31
N GLU A 421 -16.95 3.80 2.06
CA GLU A 421 -15.84 4.18 2.95
C GLU A 421 -15.84 3.64 4.39
N TYR A 422 -15.14 2.51 4.58
CA TYR A 422 -14.68 2.09 5.91
C TYR A 422 -13.48 2.95 6.35
N LEU A 423 -13.74 4.02 7.09
CA LEU A 423 -12.77 4.66 7.97
C LEU A 423 -12.92 4.04 9.36
N ILE A 424 -11.89 3.31 9.80
CA ILE A 424 -11.70 2.99 11.21
C ILE A 424 -11.33 4.32 11.88
N SER A 425 -12.22 4.89 12.69
CA SER A 425 -11.85 6.06 13.49
C SER A 425 -10.90 5.65 14.62
N ASP A 426 -9.83 6.42 14.80
CA ASP A 426 -8.76 6.22 15.78
C ASP A 426 -9.24 6.14 17.25
N ASP A 427 -10.49 6.50 17.53
CA ASP A 427 -11.05 6.54 18.88
C ASP A 427 -11.46 5.18 19.46
N PHE A 428 -11.38 4.08 18.68
CA PHE A 428 -11.81 2.75 19.13
C PHE A 428 -10.70 1.78 19.55
N LEU A 429 -9.43 2.12 19.32
CA LEU A 429 -8.30 1.23 19.64
C LEU A 429 -7.42 1.81 20.75
N PRO A 430 -7.08 1.04 21.81
CA PRO A 430 -5.83 1.28 22.52
C PRO A 430 -4.66 1.09 21.54
N THR A 431 -3.61 1.88 21.70
CA THR A 431 -2.44 2.11 20.82
C THR A 431 -1.52 0.90 20.57
N SER A 432 -2.05 -0.30 20.37
CA SER A 432 -1.30 -1.50 19.99
C SER A 432 -1.49 -1.90 18.53
N LEU A 433 -1.41 -0.93 17.61
CA LEU A 433 -1.08 -1.16 16.21
C LEU A 433 0.43 -0.91 16.02
N VAL A 434 1.24 -1.71 16.72
CA VAL A 434 2.70 -1.65 16.64
C VAL A 434 3.24 -3.08 16.65
N SER A 435 3.65 -3.53 15.45
CA SER A 435 4.79 -4.44 15.20
C SER A 435 4.88 -5.77 15.96
N ARG A 436 4.96 -6.89 15.23
CA ARG A 436 6.20 -7.70 15.20
C ARG A 436 6.28 -8.78 14.11
N ARG A 437 7.44 -8.75 13.45
CA ARG A 437 8.16 -9.72 12.61
C ARG A 437 7.80 -11.20 12.76
N VAL A 438 7.80 -11.87 11.62
CA VAL A 438 8.26 -13.26 11.49
C VAL A 438 9.52 -13.24 10.62
N GLU A 439 10.66 -13.48 11.26
CA GLU A 439 11.88 -13.91 10.58
C GLU A 439 11.70 -15.37 10.17
N SER A 440 12.12 -15.74 8.95
CA SER A 440 12.17 -17.13 8.48
C SER A 440 13.56 -17.42 7.90
N PRO A 441 13.96 -18.71 7.86
CA PRO A 441 15.31 -19.14 8.20
C PRO A 441 16.27 -19.16 7.01
N LEU A 442 17.49 -18.67 7.23
CA LEU A 442 18.76 -19.32 6.88
C LEU A 442 19.80 -18.96 7.94
#